data_AF-A0A0U3FBW8-F1
#
_entry.id   AF-A0A0U3FBW8-F1
#
_cell.length_a   1.000
_cell.length_b   1.000
_cell.length_c   1.000
_cell.angle_alpha   90.00
_cell.angle_beta   90.00
_cell.angle_gamma   90.00
#
_symmetry.space_group_name_H-M   'P 1'
#
loop_
_entity.id
_entity.type
_entity.pdbx_description
1 polymer ?
#
loop_
_entity_poly.entity_id
_entity_poly.type
_entity_poly.pdbx_seq_one_letter_code
_entity_poly.pdbx_strand_id
1 'polypeptide(L)'
;MIKQLMSVLAVMLVGCKSEGSTTPYSDAKLEGIRGRVKSVTEVIRLSDSNVVSQRISLYDENGYKISMESLDNELDTELLEFSSNGILKYEPYNGQQRVLKGYDYEGAVISEAIQKWSSPAAYTVVTSYTNTPSVSNTIKGAVDKEGKISSMQMIAKDGESVQINSLSKFMYDDSGYQNGYIQKDVLASTDAKYIVMNKGYDSFGNITKQEVYVERDVLVSEKEIAYEYYE
;
A
#
# COMPACT_ATOMS: atom_id res chain seq x y z
N MET A 1 -53.14 7.93 -29.29
CA MET A 1 -52.40 8.43 -28.11
C MET A 1 -51.42 7.45 -27.48
N ILE A 2 -51.54 6.12 -27.67
CA ILE A 2 -50.60 5.14 -27.07
C ILE A 2 -49.25 5.05 -27.83
N LYS A 3 -49.22 5.32 -29.13
CA LYS A 3 -47.99 5.23 -29.95
C LYS A 3 -46.98 6.39 -29.71
N GLN A 4 -47.44 7.55 -29.23
CA GLN A 4 -46.54 8.68 -28.92
C GLN A 4 -45.90 8.54 -27.53
N LEU A 5 -46.52 7.81 -26.60
CA LEU A 5 -45.96 7.59 -25.27
C LEU A 5 -44.75 6.64 -25.29
N MET A 6 -44.72 5.66 -26.20
CA MET A 6 -43.58 4.75 -26.36
C MET A 6 -42.35 5.41 -27.00
N SER A 7 -42.53 6.48 -27.79
CA SER A 7 -41.38 7.17 -28.41
C SER A 7 -40.65 8.10 -27.43
N VAL A 8 -41.34 8.58 -26.39
CA VAL A 8 -40.73 9.40 -25.32
C VAL A 8 -39.99 8.53 -24.29
N LEU A 9 -40.44 7.29 -24.08
CA LEU A 9 -39.76 6.36 -23.17
C LEU A 9 -38.45 5.78 -23.74
N ALA A 10 -38.35 5.64 -25.07
CA ALA A 10 -37.14 5.14 -25.73
C ALA A 10 -35.97 6.15 -25.75
N VAL A 11 -36.23 7.45 -25.57
CA VAL A 11 -35.19 8.50 -25.55
C VAL A 11 -34.62 8.74 -24.14
N MET A 12 -35.33 8.32 -23.08
CA MET A 12 -34.81 8.43 -21.70
C MET A 12 -33.79 7.34 -21.32
N LEU A 13 -33.59 6.31 -22.14
CA LEU A 13 -32.65 5.22 -21.87
C LEU A 13 -31.24 5.43 -22.46
N VAL A 14 -30.98 6.55 -23.14
CA VAL A 14 -29.66 6.87 -23.73
C VAL A 14 -28.86 7.86 -22.84
N GLY A 15 -29.37 8.17 -21.63
CA GLY A 15 -28.82 9.20 -20.76
C GLY A 15 -28.03 8.73 -19.54
N CYS A 16 -28.08 7.44 -19.17
CA CYS A 16 -27.08 6.91 -18.24
C CYS A 16 -25.79 6.66 -19.02
N LYS A 17 -25.03 7.74 -19.25
CA LYS A 17 -23.58 7.58 -19.07
C LYS A 17 -23.47 7.03 -17.66
N SER A 18 -23.22 5.73 -17.53
CA SER A 18 -22.49 5.27 -16.37
C SER A 18 -21.31 6.22 -16.31
N GLU A 19 -21.27 7.11 -15.32
CA GLU A 19 -19.99 7.58 -14.82
C GLU A 19 -19.18 6.29 -14.71
N GLY A 20 -18.21 6.13 -15.61
CA GLY A 20 -17.52 4.86 -15.76
C GLY A 20 -17.16 4.43 -14.35
N SER A 21 -17.60 3.24 -13.94
CA SER A 21 -17.22 2.71 -12.64
C SER A 21 -15.69 2.64 -12.66
N THR A 22 -15.03 3.70 -12.23
CA THR A 22 -13.58 3.79 -12.16
C THR A 22 -13.15 3.10 -10.89
N THR A 23 -13.64 1.87 -10.71
CA THR A 23 -13.40 1.04 -9.55
C THR A 23 -11.90 1.08 -9.26
N PRO A 24 -11.52 1.57 -8.07
CA PRO A 24 -10.12 1.61 -7.66
C PRO A 24 -9.39 0.29 -7.95
N TYR A 25 -8.13 0.37 -8.37
CA TYR A 25 -7.31 -0.84 -8.42
C TYR A 25 -7.26 -1.47 -7.03
N SER A 26 -7.30 -2.80 -6.99
CA SER A 26 -7.16 -3.54 -5.74
C SER A 26 -5.75 -3.34 -5.16
N ASP A 27 -5.64 -3.43 -3.84
CA ASP A 27 -4.37 -3.25 -3.14
C ASP A 27 -3.35 -4.31 -3.57
N ALA A 28 -3.79 -5.56 -3.73
CA ALA A 28 -2.98 -6.64 -4.26
C ALA A 28 -2.40 -6.28 -5.65
N LYS A 29 -3.21 -5.68 -6.53
CA LYS A 29 -2.75 -5.27 -7.86
C LYS A 29 -1.75 -4.12 -7.79
N LEU A 30 -2.01 -3.12 -6.94
CA LEU A 30 -1.08 -2.01 -6.70
C LEU A 30 0.30 -2.51 -6.22
N GLU A 31 0.31 -3.54 -5.38
CA GLU A 31 1.49 -4.18 -4.81
C GLU A 31 2.11 -5.24 -5.74
N GLY A 32 1.51 -5.50 -6.90
CA GLY A 32 1.99 -6.48 -7.89
C GLY A 32 1.80 -7.94 -7.47
N ILE A 33 0.93 -8.20 -6.49
CA ILE A 33 0.58 -9.54 -6.01
C ILE A 33 -0.29 -10.26 -7.05
N ARG A 34 0.01 -11.54 -7.25
CA ARG A 34 -0.63 -12.43 -8.22
C ARG A 34 -1.49 -13.47 -7.52
N GLY A 35 -2.52 -13.96 -8.19
CA GLY A 35 -3.47 -14.92 -7.61
C GLY A 35 -4.46 -14.30 -6.63
N ARG A 36 -5.38 -15.12 -6.11
CA ARG A 36 -6.37 -14.73 -5.10
C ARG A 36 -5.77 -14.89 -3.71
N VAL A 37 -4.97 -13.92 -3.28
CA VAL A 37 -4.31 -13.93 -1.98
C VAL A 37 -5.30 -13.54 -0.88
N LYS A 38 -5.29 -14.32 0.20
CA LYS A 38 -6.03 -14.07 1.44
C LYS A 38 -5.17 -13.35 2.47
N SER A 39 -3.91 -13.76 2.62
CA SER A 39 -2.97 -13.13 3.54
C SER A 39 -1.56 -13.08 2.97
N VAL A 40 -0.82 -12.03 3.33
CA VAL A 40 0.61 -11.86 3.07
C VAL A 40 1.30 -11.60 4.40
N THR A 41 2.27 -12.44 4.74
CA THR A 41 3.16 -12.24 5.89
C THR A 41 4.54 -11.90 5.37
N GLU A 42 5.03 -10.71 5.71
CA GLU A 42 6.38 -10.26 5.40
C GLU A 42 7.21 -10.18 6.68
N VAL A 43 8.39 -10.78 6.69
CA VAL A 43 9.37 -10.63 7.76
C VAL A 43 10.56 -9.88 7.18
N ILE A 44 10.86 -8.71 7.74
CA ILE A 44 11.90 -7.80 7.27
C ILE A 44 13.02 -7.75 8.31
N ARG A 45 14.25 -7.93 7.85
CA ARG A 45 15.47 -7.79 8.65
C ARG A 45 16.31 -6.66 8.07
N LEU A 46 16.68 -5.70 8.89
CA LEU A 46 17.63 -4.66 8.50
C LEU A 46 19.06 -5.16 8.72
N SER A 47 19.97 -4.90 7.79
CA SER A 47 21.32 -5.48 7.85
C SER A 47 22.22 -4.87 8.92
N ASP A 48 21.91 -3.66 9.36
CA ASP A 48 22.65 -2.89 10.37
C ASP A 48 21.97 -2.88 11.75
N SER A 49 20.93 -3.71 11.94
CA SER A 49 20.14 -3.74 13.16
C SER A 49 19.69 -5.14 13.52
N ASN A 50 19.54 -5.42 14.82
CA ASN A 50 18.88 -6.63 15.31
C ASN A 50 17.35 -6.53 15.22
N VAL A 51 16.83 -5.41 14.71
CA VAL A 51 15.39 -5.21 14.53
C VAL A 51 14.88 -6.12 13.41
N VAL A 52 13.89 -6.91 13.78
CA VAL A 52 13.08 -7.71 12.87
C VAL A 52 11.67 -7.19 12.99
N SER A 53 11.08 -6.79 11.87
CA SER A 53 9.67 -6.43 11.82
C SER A 53 8.89 -7.47 11.02
N GLN A 54 7.68 -7.74 11.47
CA GLN A 54 6.72 -8.56 10.76
C GLN A 54 5.53 -7.71 10.37
N ARG A 55 5.05 -7.90 9.14
CA ARG A 55 3.82 -7.30 8.66
C ARG A 55 2.88 -8.38 8.17
N ILE A 56 1.64 -8.33 8.62
CA ILE A 56 0.58 -9.24 8.17
C ILE A 56 -0.50 -8.41 7.50
N SER A 57 -0.65 -8.56 6.18
CA SER A 57 -1.73 -7.94 5.41
C SER A 57 -2.80 -8.98 5.08
N LEU A 58 -4.07 -8.65 5.34
CA LEU A 58 -5.22 -9.47 4.94
C LEU A 58 -5.94 -8.81 3.78
N TYR A 59 -6.42 -9.61 2.84
CA TYR A 59 -7.12 -9.16 1.64
C TYR A 59 -8.45 -9.88 1.52
N ASP A 60 -9.43 -9.24 0.89
CA ASP A 60 -10.64 -9.90 0.44
C ASP A 60 -10.41 -10.69 -0.86
N GLU A 61 -11.43 -11.44 -1.31
CA GLU A 61 -11.32 -12.26 -2.52
C GLU A 61 -11.07 -11.46 -3.82
N ASN A 62 -11.32 -10.15 -3.80
CA ASN A 62 -11.06 -9.22 -4.91
C ASN A 62 -9.68 -8.56 -4.82
N GLY A 63 -8.91 -8.86 -3.77
CA GLY A 63 -7.58 -8.33 -3.51
C GLY A 63 -7.57 -6.94 -2.88
N TYR A 64 -8.68 -6.45 -2.33
CA TYR A 64 -8.67 -5.23 -1.50
C TYR A 64 -8.21 -5.57 -0.10
N LYS A 65 -7.34 -4.74 0.47
CA LYS A 65 -6.84 -4.93 1.83
C LYS A 65 -7.97 -4.72 2.83
N ILE A 66 -8.09 -5.63 3.80
CA ILE A 66 -9.02 -5.59 4.93
C ILE A 66 -8.30 -5.04 6.16
N SER A 67 -7.08 -5.52 6.40
CA SER A 67 -6.25 -5.07 7.51
C SER A 67 -4.77 -5.21 7.24
N MET A 68 -3.98 -4.47 8.00
CA MET A 68 -2.53 -4.57 8.04
C MET A 68 -2.08 -4.45 9.49
N GLU A 69 -1.50 -5.50 10.02
CA GLU A 69 -0.89 -5.52 11.36
C GLU A 69 0.62 -5.41 11.22
N SER A 70 1.24 -4.61 12.07
CA SER A 70 2.69 -4.48 12.17
C SER A 70 3.11 -4.97 13.54
N LEU A 71 4.08 -5.87 13.57
CA LEU A 71 4.65 -6.40 14.80
C LEU A 71 6.15 -6.15 14.78
N ASP A 72 6.70 -5.69 15.90
CA ASP A 72 8.14 -5.64 16.09
C ASP A 72 8.56 -6.75 17.04
N ASN A 73 9.77 -7.26 16.81
CA ASN A 73 10.38 -8.21 17.74
C ASN A 73 10.63 -7.51 19.07
N GLU A 74 10.12 -8.06 20.16
CA GLU A 74 10.58 -7.66 21.48
C GLU A 74 12.02 -8.14 21.64
N LEU A 75 12.93 -7.21 21.94
CA LEU A 75 14.33 -7.54 22.21
C LEU A 75 14.41 -8.55 23.36
N ASP A 76 15.20 -9.60 23.15
CA ASP A 76 15.84 -10.44 24.18
C ASP A 76 15.29 -11.86 24.43
N THR A 77 14.83 -12.58 23.40
CA THR A 77 14.69 -14.05 23.51
C THR A 77 15.31 -14.79 22.31
N GLU A 78 15.81 -16.01 22.55
CA GLU A 78 16.33 -16.91 21.49
C GLU A 78 15.23 -17.37 20.51
N LEU A 79 13.98 -16.96 20.74
CA LEU A 79 12.79 -17.18 19.93
C LEU A 79 12.32 -15.81 19.42
N LEU A 80 11.95 -15.69 18.14
CA LEU A 80 11.42 -14.43 17.62
C LEU A 80 9.99 -14.22 18.17
N GLU A 81 9.87 -13.50 19.28
CA GLU A 81 8.59 -13.11 19.87
C GLU A 81 8.19 -11.73 19.33
N PHE A 82 7.13 -11.71 18.52
CA PHE A 82 6.59 -10.50 17.93
C PHE A 82 5.45 -9.94 18.76
N SER A 83 5.53 -8.66 19.10
CA SER A 83 4.44 -7.92 19.73
C SER A 83 3.81 -6.96 18.74
N SER A 84 2.47 -6.94 18.72
CA SER A 84 1.72 -6.04 17.86
C SER A 84 1.98 -4.59 18.25
N ASN A 85 2.41 -3.78 17.29
CA ASN A 85 2.52 -2.33 17.44
C ASN A 85 1.22 -1.61 17.07
N GLY A 86 0.25 -2.34 16.54
CA GLY A 86 -1.03 -1.82 16.09
C GLY A 86 -1.49 -2.41 14.77
N ILE A 87 -2.75 -2.12 14.47
CA ILE A 87 -3.44 -2.62 13.29
C ILE A 87 -4.12 -1.47 12.56
N LEU A 88 -3.97 -1.45 11.23
CA LEU A 88 -4.71 -0.58 10.33
C LEU A 88 -5.83 -1.38 9.70
N LYS A 89 -7.09 -0.98 9.91
CA LYS A 89 -8.26 -1.59 9.27
C LYS A 89 -8.75 -0.71 8.12
N TYR A 90 -9.20 -1.36 7.06
CA TYR A 90 -9.65 -0.72 5.83
C TYR A 90 -11.14 -0.95 5.68
N GLU A 91 -11.91 0.13 5.57
CA GLU A 91 -13.30 0.03 5.16
C GLU A 91 -13.38 -0.18 3.63
N PRO A 92 -14.45 -0.83 3.12
CA PRO A 92 -14.66 -0.96 1.69
C PRO A 92 -14.72 0.41 0.99
N TYR A 93 -14.36 0.43 -0.29
CA TYR A 93 -14.53 1.63 -1.11
C TYR A 93 -16.01 1.98 -1.29
N ASN A 94 -16.34 3.24 -1.00
CA ASN A 94 -17.58 3.89 -1.40
C ASN A 94 -17.26 4.86 -2.55
N GLY A 95 -17.44 4.39 -3.78
CA GLY A 95 -16.95 5.08 -4.98
C GLY A 95 -15.41 5.13 -5.00
N GLN A 96 -14.85 6.34 -5.14
CA GLN A 96 -13.40 6.55 -5.23
C GLN A 96 -12.70 6.71 -3.88
N GLN A 97 -13.41 6.52 -2.77
CA GLN A 97 -12.90 6.81 -1.42
C GLN A 97 -13.16 5.66 -0.45
N ARG A 98 -12.25 5.47 0.50
CA ARG A 98 -12.46 4.64 1.70
C ARG A 98 -11.86 5.28 2.94
N VAL A 99 -12.33 4.84 4.10
CA VAL A 99 -11.78 5.21 5.41
C VAL A 99 -10.89 4.09 5.92
N LEU A 100 -9.81 4.45 6.60
CA LEU A 100 -8.92 3.55 7.29
C LEU A 100 -8.85 3.98 8.76
N LYS A 101 -8.78 3.01 9.67
CA LYS A 101 -8.68 3.28 11.11
C LYS A 101 -7.49 2.55 11.69
N GLY A 102 -6.61 3.31 12.33
CA GLY A 102 -5.45 2.79 13.04
C GLY A 102 -5.78 2.57 14.51
N TYR A 103 -5.43 1.40 15.01
CA TYR A 103 -5.60 1.00 16.40
C TYR A 103 -4.24 0.67 17.00
N ASP A 104 -4.03 1.03 18.26
CA ASP A 104 -2.89 0.54 19.03
C ASP A 104 -3.09 -0.93 19.47
N TYR A 105 -2.10 -1.46 20.20
CA TYR A 105 -2.11 -2.83 20.71
C TYR A 105 -3.22 -3.10 21.75
N GLU A 106 -3.72 -2.07 22.42
CA GLU A 106 -4.87 -2.17 23.35
C GLU A 106 -6.22 -2.10 22.63
N GLY A 107 -6.20 -1.81 21.31
CA GLY A 107 -7.39 -1.68 20.48
C GLY A 107 -8.04 -0.31 20.53
N ALA A 108 -7.38 0.71 21.10
CA ALA A 108 -7.86 2.08 21.07
C ALA A 108 -7.56 2.73 19.70
N VAL A 109 -8.49 3.58 19.22
CA VAL A 109 -8.32 4.28 17.94
C VAL A 109 -7.30 5.41 18.10
N ILE A 110 -6.18 5.29 17.40
CA ILE A 110 -5.07 6.26 17.44
C ILE A 110 -5.00 7.14 16.19
N SER A 111 -5.66 6.74 15.10
CA SER A 111 -5.71 7.52 13.87
C SER A 111 -6.89 7.16 12.98
N GLU A 112 -7.31 8.11 12.16
CA GLU A 112 -8.21 7.89 11.02
C GLU A 112 -7.53 8.42 9.75
N ALA A 113 -7.69 7.70 8.65
CA ALA A 113 -7.20 8.15 7.36
C ALA A 113 -8.27 8.04 6.27
N ILE A 114 -8.24 8.98 5.33
CA ILE A 114 -9.09 8.94 4.13
C ILE A 114 -8.19 8.66 2.94
N GLN A 115 -8.45 7.54 2.26
CA GLN A 115 -7.84 7.24 0.97
C GLN A 115 -8.81 7.57 -0.16
N LYS A 116 -8.37 8.39 -1.11
CA LYS A 116 -9.19 8.86 -2.23
C LYS A 116 -8.42 8.80 -3.54
N TRP A 117 -9.07 8.28 -4.58
CA TRP A 117 -8.59 8.31 -5.96
C TRP A 117 -9.06 9.59 -6.64
N SER A 118 -8.13 10.36 -7.19
CA SER A 118 -8.42 11.54 -7.99
C SER A 118 -8.57 11.21 -9.48
N SER A 119 -7.97 10.11 -9.91
CA SER A 119 -8.05 9.55 -11.26
C SER A 119 -7.65 8.07 -11.20
N PRO A 120 -7.83 7.25 -12.25
CA PRO A 120 -7.31 5.88 -12.28
C PRO A 120 -5.79 5.78 -12.07
N ALA A 121 -5.03 6.86 -12.30
CA ALA A 121 -3.57 6.87 -12.19
C ALA A 121 -3.04 7.49 -10.89
N ALA A 122 -3.90 7.98 -10.00
CA ALA A 122 -3.45 8.70 -8.80
C ALA A 122 -4.42 8.61 -7.62
N TYR A 123 -3.86 8.43 -6.42
CA TYR A 123 -4.58 8.47 -5.16
C TYR A 123 -3.83 9.27 -4.09
N THR A 124 -4.54 9.63 -3.03
CA THR A 124 -3.98 10.25 -1.83
C THR A 124 -4.57 9.58 -0.60
N VAL A 125 -3.74 9.37 0.43
CA VAL A 125 -4.15 8.99 1.78
C VAL A 125 -3.80 10.15 2.70
N VAL A 126 -4.76 10.66 3.47
CA VAL A 126 -4.52 11.68 4.49
C VAL A 126 -4.88 11.10 5.84
N THR A 127 -3.90 11.02 6.74
CA THR A 127 -4.04 10.49 8.10
C THR A 127 -4.03 11.62 9.11
N SER A 128 -4.97 11.55 10.04
CA SER A 128 -5.07 12.40 11.23
C SER A 128 -4.96 11.53 12.48
N TYR A 129 -4.17 11.97 13.46
CA TYR A 129 -3.92 11.23 14.70
C TYR A 129 -4.76 11.80 15.83
N THR A 130 -5.38 10.93 16.63
CA THR A 130 -6.28 11.34 17.73
C THR A 130 -5.48 11.90 18.91
N ASN A 131 -4.36 11.28 19.24
CA ASN A 131 -3.53 11.65 20.40
C ASN A 131 -2.58 12.81 20.12
N THR A 132 -2.25 13.05 18.86
CA THR A 132 -1.37 14.15 18.40
C THR A 132 -1.99 14.89 17.21
N PRO A 133 -3.07 15.67 17.41
CA PRO A 133 -3.83 16.25 16.29
C PRO A 133 -3.06 17.24 15.42
N SER A 134 -1.95 17.80 15.91
CA SER A 134 -1.04 18.62 15.11
C SER A 134 -0.26 17.80 14.07
N VAL A 135 -0.06 16.51 14.33
CA VAL A 135 0.65 15.61 13.44
C VAL A 135 -0.29 15.13 12.35
N SER A 136 0.18 15.19 11.11
CA SER A 136 -0.54 14.63 9.96
C SER A 136 0.41 13.93 9.01
N ASN A 137 -0.10 12.92 8.33
CA ASN A 137 0.64 12.21 7.29
C ASN A 137 -0.18 12.25 6.00
N THR A 138 0.45 12.60 4.89
CA THR A 138 -0.11 12.50 3.55
C THR A 138 0.73 11.59 2.69
N ILE A 139 0.12 10.56 2.13
CA ILE A 139 0.72 9.70 1.10
C ILE A 139 0.07 10.03 -0.23
N LYS A 140 0.87 10.36 -1.25
CA LYS A 140 0.40 10.51 -2.63
C LYS A 140 0.96 9.36 -3.45
N GLY A 141 0.10 8.55 -4.04
CA GLY A 141 0.50 7.44 -4.92
C GLY A 141 0.18 7.74 -6.38
N ALA A 142 1.10 7.40 -7.27
CA ALA A 142 0.86 7.37 -8.71
C ALA A 142 0.99 5.94 -9.23
N VAL A 143 0.21 5.61 -10.24
CA VAL A 143 0.06 4.25 -10.78
C VAL A 143 0.43 4.26 -12.25
N ASP A 144 1.14 3.22 -12.70
CA ASP A 144 1.44 3.00 -14.12
C ASP A 144 0.23 2.49 -14.91
N LYS A 145 0.42 2.22 -16.20
CA LYS A 145 -0.64 1.75 -17.11
C LYS A 145 -1.06 0.29 -16.81
N GLU A 146 -0.19 -0.49 -16.17
CA GLU A 146 -0.44 -1.85 -15.72
C GLU A 146 -1.25 -1.90 -14.42
N GLY A 147 -1.31 -0.79 -13.68
CA GLY A 147 -2.01 -0.67 -12.42
C GLY A 147 -1.13 -0.90 -11.19
N LYS A 148 0.20 -0.77 -11.31
CA LYS A 148 1.17 -0.87 -10.20
C LYS A 148 1.66 0.50 -9.76
N ILE A 149 2.10 0.61 -8.52
CA ILE A 149 2.60 1.89 -7.97
C ILE A 149 3.91 2.29 -8.68
N SER A 150 3.87 3.38 -9.45
CA SER A 150 5.06 3.93 -10.12
C SER A 150 5.83 4.91 -9.24
N SER A 151 5.13 5.61 -8.34
CA SER A 151 5.75 6.47 -7.34
C SER A 151 4.87 6.68 -6.12
N MET A 152 5.51 7.02 -5.00
CA MET A 152 4.84 7.35 -3.75
C MET A 152 5.57 8.49 -3.05
N GLN A 153 4.83 9.51 -2.62
CA GLN A 153 5.37 10.60 -1.81
C GLN A 153 4.74 10.57 -0.41
N MET A 154 5.56 10.47 0.62
CA MET A 154 5.15 10.59 2.02
C MET A 154 5.52 11.97 2.54
N ILE A 155 4.53 12.68 3.10
CA ILE A 155 4.69 13.99 3.70
C ILE A 155 4.17 13.91 5.13
N ALA A 156 5.06 14.01 6.12
CA ALA A 156 4.68 14.10 7.52
C ALA A 156 4.86 15.54 8.01
N LYS A 157 3.86 16.06 8.71
CA LYS A 157 3.88 17.40 9.30
C LYS A 157 3.61 17.34 10.79
N ASP A 158 4.15 18.31 11.51
CA ASP A 158 3.71 18.68 12.86
C ASP A 158 3.32 20.17 12.85
N GLY A 159 2.02 20.43 12.95
CA GLY A 159 1.41 21.71 12.60
C GLY A 159 1.68 22.07 11.15
N GLU A 160 2.19 23.28 10.93
CA GLU A 160 2.57 23.76 9.59
C GLU A 160 3.96 23.29 9.15
N SER A 161 4.76 22.74 10.06
CA SER A 161 6.14 22.35 9.78
C SER A 161 6.21 20.98 9.12
N VAL A 162 6.87 20.90 7.96
CA VAL A 162 7.12 19.63 7.26
C VAL A 162 8.34 18.95 7.88
N GLN A 163 8.11 17.80 8.51
CA GLN A 163 9.15 17.01 9.19
C GLN A 163 9.77 15.98 8.24
N ILE A 164 8.94 15.36 7.40
CA ILE A 164 9.37 14.36 6.41
C ILE A 164 8.75 14.72 5.08
N ASN A 165 9.55 14.66 4.02
CA ASN A 165 9.05 14.70 2.65
C ASN A 165 9.90 13.78 1.78
N SER A 166 9.46 12.53 1.65
CA SER A 166 10.18 11.48 0.93
C SER A 166 9.42 11.10 -0.34
N LEU A 167 10.08 11.16 -1.50
CA LEU A 167 9.52 10.75 -2.78
C LEU A 167 10.26 9.49 -3.28
N SER A 168 9.54 8.39 -3.38
CA SER A 168 10.02 7.15 -3.98
C SER A 168 9.50 7.00 -5.40
N LYS A 169 10.37 6.61 -6.34
CA LYS A 169 10.03 6.18 -7.70
C LYS A 169 10.46 4.74 -7.89
N PHE A 170 9.53 3.88 -8.30
CA PHE A 170 9.75 2.45 -8.41
C PHE A 170 10.12 2.07 -9.85
N MET A 171 11.01 1.09 -9.98
CA MET A 171 11.46 0.54 -11.25
C MET A 171 11.09 -0.94 -11.29
N TYR A 172 10.64 -1.38 -12.47
CA TYR A 172 10.20 -2.74 -12.72
C TYR A 172 10.98 -3.34 -13.90
N ASP A 173 11.20 -4.65 -13.88
CA ASP A 173 11.71 -5.39 -15.01
C ASP A 173 10.61 -5.69 -16.05
N ASP A 174 10.99 -6.26 -17.19
CA ASP A 174 10.06 -6.62 -18.28
C ASP A 174 9.03 -7.70 -17.87
N SER A 175 9.33 -8.47 -16.82
CA SER A 175 8.40 -9.44 -16.22
C SER A 175 7.46 -8.78 -15.21
N GLY A 176 7.62 -7.47 -14.98
CA GLY A 176 6.82 -6.66 -14.10
C GLY A 176 7.15 -6.81 -12.61
N TYR A 177 8.29 -7.36 -12.24
CA TYR A 177 8.73 -7.37 -10.85
C TYR A 177 9.53 -6.12 -10.53
N GLN A 178 9.37 -5.59 -9.31
CA GLN A 178 10.18 -4.47 -8.86
C GLN A 178 11.66 -4.91 -8.79
N ASN A 179 12.54 -4.15 -9.45
CA ASN A 179 13.98 -4.41 -9.49
C ASN A 179 14.82 -3.25 -8.93
N GLY A 180 14.16 -2.17 -8.48
CA GLY A 180 14.81 -1.08 -7.81
C GLY A 180 13.86 0.07 -7.49
N TYR A 181 14.38 1.06 -6.78
CA TYR A 181 13.70 2.33 -6.58
C TYR A 181 14.71 3.45 -6.31
N ILE A 182 14.29 4.69 -6.56
CA ILE A 182 15.03 5.88 -6.16
C ILE A 182 14.20 6.56 -5.09
N GLN A 183 14.80 6.84 -3.94
CA GLN A 183 14.19 7.59 -2.87
C GLN A 183 14.86 8.96 -2.75
N LYS A 184 14.07 10.02 -2.82
CA LYS A 184 14.52 11.40 -2.67
C LYS A 184 13.99 11.97 -1.36
N ASP A 185 14.89 12.47 -0.52
CA ASP A 185 14.52 13.42 0.53
C ASP A 185 14.36 14.79 -0.13
N VAL A 186 13.12 15.28 -0.17
CA VAL A 186 12.78 16.54 -0.82
C VAL A 186 13.25 17.73 0.01
N LEU A 187 13.34 17.61 1.34
CA LEU A 187 13.80 18.69 2.22
C LEU A 187 15.31 18.85 2.12
N ALA A 188 16.05 17.75 2.21
CA ALA A 188 17.51 17.74 2.11
C ALA A 188 18.01 17.83 0.65
N SER A 189 17.12 17.63 -0.33
CA SER A 189 17.46 17.54 -1.76
C SER A 189 18.51 16.47 -2.07
N THR A 190 18.52 15.39 -1.30
CA THR A 190 19.36 14.21 -1.51
C THR A 190 18.56 13.08 -2.11
N ASP A 191 19.21 12.19 -2.86
CA ASP A 191 18.61 10.95 -3.31
C ASP A 191 19.51 9.75 -3.04
N ALA A 192 18.88 8.58 -2.94
CA ALA A 192 19.53 7.29 -2.81
C ALA A 192 18.88 6.33 -3.80
N LYS A 193 19.71 5.56 -4.50
CA LYS A 193 19.26 4.52 -5.42
C LYS A 193 19.41 3.16 -4.78
N TYR A 194 18.35 2.38 -4.85
CA TYR A 194 18.27 1.04 -4.31
C TYR A 194 18.06 0.03 -5.44
N ILE A 195 18.77 -1.10 -5.33
CA ILE A 195 18.61 -2.27 -6.19
C ILE A 195 17.81 -3.30 -5.40
N VAL A 196 16.80 -3.87 -6.05
CA VAL A 196 15.95 -4.91 -5.46
C VAL A 196 16.23 -6.23 -6.18
N MET A 197 16.68 -7.23 -5.44
CA MET A 197 16.93 -8.58 -5.94
C MET A 197 15.84 -9.53 -5.44
N ASN A 198 15.07 -10.11 -6.37
CA ASN A 198 14.09 -11.14 -6.05
C ASN A 198 14.76 -12.51 -6.15
N LYS A 199 14.76 -13.28 -5.06
CA LYS A 199 15.57 -14.51 -4.90
C LYS A 199 14.73 -15.80 -4.88
N GLY A 200 13.42 -15.69 -4.71
CA GLY A 200 12.52 -16.82 -4.64
C GLY A 200 11.14 -16.45 -5.14
N TYR A 201 10.43 -17.45 -5.67
CA TYR A 201 9.06 -17.32 -6.14
C TYR A 201 8.21 -18.52 -5.72
N ASP A 202 6.92 -18.30 -5.47
CA ASP A 202 5.97 -19.38 -5.28
C ASP A 202 5.32 -19.84 -6.59
N SER A 203 4.34 -20.74 -6.50
CA SER A 203 3.65 -21.33 -7.66
C SER A 203 2.82 -20.33 -8.48
N PHE A 204 2.42 -19.19 -7.89
CA PHE A 204 1.72 -18.10 -8.59
C PHE A 204 2.69 -17.05 -9.13
N GLY A 205 3.99 -17.25 -8.91
CA GLY A 205 5.04 -16.32 -9.30
C GLY A 205 5.08 -15.09 -8.39
N ASN A 206 4.59 -15.15 -7.16
CA ASN A 206 4.83 -14.12 -6.17
C ASN A 206 6.21 -14.27 -5.54
N ILE A 207 6.84 -13.16 -5.19
CA ILE A 207 8.20 -13.14 -4.64
C ILE A 207 8.17 -13.68 -3.21
N THR A 208 8.96 -14.70 -2.88
CA THR A 208 9.04 -15.27 -1.51
C THR A 208 10.27 -14.83 -0.74
N LYS A 209 11.30 -14.32 -1.43
CA LYS A 209 12.50 -13.73 -0.82
C LYS A 209 13.00 -12.56 -1.65
N GLN A 210 13.35 -11.47 -0.97
CA GLN A 210 13.84 -10.24 -1.58
C GLN A 210 15.01 -9.67 -0.76
N GLU A 211 16.01 -9.14 -1.44
CA GLU A 211 17.15 -8.44 -0.86
C GLU A 211 17.23 -7.04 -1.46
N VAL A 212 17.49 -6.03 -0.63
CA VAL A 212 17.61 -4.64 -1.05
C VAL A 212 19.03 -4.15 -0.78
N TYR A 213 19.63 -3.54 -1.78
CA TYR A 213 20.99 -3.03 -1.74
C TYR A 213 21.04 -1.53 -2.06
N VAL A 214 21.96 -0.83 -1.43
CA VAL A 214 22.40 0.53 -1.82
C VAL A 214 23.78 0.45 -2.49
N GLU A 215 24.25 1.57 -3.03
CA GLU A 215 25.56 1.73 -3.70
C GLU A 215 26.66 0.75 -3.24
N ARG A 216 27.37 0.13 -4.20
CA ARG A 216 28.49 -0.83 -3.97
C ARG A 216 28.08 -2.12 -3.24
N ASP A 217 26.93 -2.68 -3.56
CA ASP A 217 26.44 -3.98 -3.06
C ASP A 217 26.32 -4.06 -1.53
N VAL A 218 26.08 -2.92 -0.88
CA VAL A 218 25.82 -2.87 0.56
C VAL A 218 24.38 -3.30 0.81
N LEU A 219 24.20 -4.46 1.44
CA LEU A 219 22.89 -4.97 1.82
C LEU A 219 22.27 -4.05 2.87
N VAL A 220 21.03 -3.63 2.62
CA VAL A 220 20.25 -2.74 3.48
C VAL A 220 19.19 -3.54 4.24
N SER A 221 18.50 -4.43 3.53
CA SER A 221 17.49 -5.27 4.14
C SER A 221 17.27 -6.58 3.38
N GLU A 222 16.79 -7.57 4.12
CA GLU A 222 16.27 -8.81 3.60
C GLU A 222 14.79 -8.92 3.98
N LYS A 223 14.00 -9.51 3.08
CA LYS A 223 12.58 -9.73 3.29
C LYS A 223 12.19 -11.13 2.85
N GLU A 224 11.55 -11.87 3.75
CA GLU A 224 10.89 -13.14 3.47
C GLU A 224 9.38 -12.93 3.42
N ILE A 225 8.72 -13.57 2.46
CA ILE A 225 7.29 -13.38 2.20
C ILE A 225 6.59 -14.73 2.09
N ALA A 226 5.54 -14.90 2.87
CA ALA A 226 4.63 -16.03 2.80
C ALA A 226 3.24 -15.56 2.35
N TYR A 227 2.58 -16.39 1.56
CA TYR A 227 1.25 -16.13 1.01
C TYR A 227 0.29 -17.24 1.41
N GLU A 228 -0.92 -16.86 1.80
CA GLU A 228 -2.07 -17.76 1.88
C GLU A 228 -3.05 -17.38 0.76
N TYR A 229 -3.63 -18.37 0.10
CA TYR A 229 -4.53 -18.17 -1.03
C TYR A 229 -5.96 -18.61 -0.68
N TYR A 230 -6.94 -17.98 -1.31
CA TYR A 230 -8.29 -18.53 -1.36
C TYR A 230 -8.30 -19.77 -2.26
N GLU A 231 -9.14 -20.75 -1.88
CA GLU A 231 -9.45 -21.92 -2.71
C GLU A 231 -10.21 -21.54 -4.01
#